data_AF-A0A8I1KCU6-F1
#
_entry.id   AF-A0A8I1KCU6-F1
#
_cell.length_a   1.000
_cell.length_b   1.000
_cell.length_c   1.000
_cell.angle_alpha   90.00
_cell.angle_beta   90.00
_cell.angle_gamma   90.00
#
_symmetry.space_group_name_H-M   'P 1'
#
loop_
_entity.id
_entity.type
_entity.pdbx_description
1 polymer ?
#
loop_
_entity_poly.entity_id
_entity_poly.type
_entity_poly.pdbx_seq_one_letter_code
_entity_poly.pdbx_strand_id
1 'polypeptide(L)'
;KALARATDRLERGSGLTIWLNLRWYPLIMQFYAFGIAAFENKKYDTLFNIFFVKLDSSLSSNGKPLYFTEAISNAILELTRQDVFKQLPGFERHFVPMSDHLHTILQPLIDDTLFIGKNYENAFDDFECFFALVIADLHYQQDRTVWGPIGRFGWKEKRSYNSPLSNMIKEAKEQGVNWAPLKCGFFGGDISRFSLVADEYLKAISSLPWY
;
A
#
# COMPACT_ATOMS: atom_id res chain seq x y z
N LYS A 1 1.20 -17.34 7.65
CA LYS A 1 2.29 -18.01 8.39
C LYS A 1 3.66 -17.82 7.71
N ALA A 2 3.83 -18.11 6.41
CA ALA A 2 5.11 -17.89 5.72
C ALA A 2 5.55 -16.41 5.71
N LEU A 3 4.63 -15.48 5.42
CA LEU A 3 4.92 -14.03 5.45
C LEU A 3 5.37 -13.54 6.83
N ALA A 4 4.66 -13.94 7.90
CA ALA A 4 5.09 -13.63 9.27
C ALA A 4 6.51 -14.13 9.54
N ARG A 5 6.82 -15.39 9.17
CA ARG A 5 8.17 -15.95 9.36
C ARG A 5 9.26 -15.24 8.56
N ALA A 6 8.91 -14.66 7.41
CA ALA A 6 9.84 -13.87 6.63
C ALA A 6 10.27 -12.58 7.36
N THR A 7 9.46 -12.12 8.35
CA THR A 7 9.79 -11.00 9.23
C THR A 7 10.62 -11.39 10.46
N ASP A 8 10.73 -12.68 10.80
CA ASP A 8 11.48 -13.13 12.00
C ASP A 8 12.94 -12.69 11.98
N ARG A 9 13.52 -12.59 10.77
CA ARG A 9 14.90 -12.11 10.59
C ARG A 9 15.03 -10.59 10.62
N LEU A 10 13.96 -9.84 10.88
CA LEU A 10 13.91 -8.37 10.89
C LEU A 10 13.86 -7.79 12.31
N GLU A 11 14.17 -8.59 13.32
CA GLU A 11 14.32 -8.14 14.71
C GLU A 11 15.21 -6.89 14.82
N ARG A 12 14.92 -6.11 15.87
CA ARG A 12 15.63 -4.88 16.22
C ARG A 12 17.13 -5.15 16.31
N GLY A 13 17.87 -4.63 15.34
CA GLY A 13 19.31 -4.65 15.32
C GLY A 13 19.89 -3.25 15.51
N SER A 14 21.10 -3.16 16.03
CA SER A 14 21.89 -1.93 15.99
C SER A 14 22.56 -1.79 14.63
N GLY A 15 22.56 -0.58 14.06
CA GLY A 15 23.25 -0.31 12.79
C GLY A 15 22.79 1.00 12.18
N LEU A 16 23.28 1.29 10.96
CA LEU A 16 22.80 2.44 10.21
C LEU A 16 21.34 2.24 9.83
N THR A 17 20.49 3.21 10.17
CA THR A 17 19.02 3.13 9.99
C THR A 17 18.63 2.78 8.55
N ILE A 18 19.34 3.30 7.56
CA ILE A 18 19.10 2.99 6.13
C ILE A 18 19.26 1.50 5.81
N TRP A 19 20.31 0.85 6.34
CA TRP A 19 20.54 -0.58 6.12
C TRP A 19 19.50 -1.44 6.84
N LEU A 20 19.06 -1.01 8.02
CA LEU A 20 18.00 -1.68 8.74
C LEU A 20 16.67 -1.63 7.97
N ASN A 21 16.33 -0.47 7.40
CA ASN A 21 15.11 -0.30 6.61
C ASN A 21 15.17 -1.03 5.27
N LEU A 22 16.35 -1.06 4.60
CA LEU A 22 16.53 -1.77 3.34
C LEU A 22 16.32 -3.29 3.46
N ARG A 23 16.43 -3.88 4.67
CA ARG A 23 16.07 -5.30 4.88
C ARG A 23 14.60 -5.59 4.61
N TRP A 24 13.72 -4.58 4.67
CA TRP A 24 12.30 -4.72 4.32
C TRP A 24 12.05 -4.72 2.81
N TYR A 25 13.00 -4.26 1.99
CA TYR A 25 12.82 -4.12 0.55
C TYR A 25 12.34 -5.41 -0.15
N PRO A 26 12.92 -6.61 0.12
CA PRO A 26 12.41 -7.86 -0.46
C PRO A 26 10.97 -8.19 -0.06
N LEU A 27 10.58 -7.87 1.18
CA LEU A 27 9.20 -8.08 1.66
C LEU A 27 8.22 -7.10 1.02
N ILE A 28 8.67 -5.87 0.76
CA ILE A 28 7.87 -4.87 0.05
C ILE A 28 7.64 -5.32 -1.40
N MET A 29 8.68 -5.80 -2.08
CA MET A 29 8.52 -6.40 -3.42
C MET A 29 7.53 -7.57 -3.42
N GLN A 30 7.65 -8.47 -2.44
CA GLN A 30 6.76 -9.62 -2.31
C GLN A 30 5.31 -9.19 -2.00
N PHE A 31 5.13 -8.19 -1.14
CA PHE A 31 3.83 -7.64 -0.80
C PHE A 31 3.14 -7.02 -2.03
N TYR A 32 3.87 -6.23 -2.82
CA TYR A 32 3.34 -5.67 -4.06
C TYR A 32 3.01 -6.76 -5.08
N ALA A 33 3.90 -7.73 -5.31
CA ALA A 33 3.65 -8.82 -6.27
C ALA A 33 2.40 -9.63 -5.91
N PHE A 34 2.25 -10.05 -4.64
CA PHE A 34 1.08 -10.79 -4.19
C PHE A 34 -0.17 -9.92 -4.12
N GLY A 35 -0.01 -8.66 -3.72
CA GLY A 35 -1.09 -7.69 -3.62
C GLY A 35 -1.74 -7.41 -4.97
N ILE A 36 -0.92 -7.08 -5.98
CA ILE A 36 -1.38 -6.86 -7.36
C ILE A 36 -2.05 -8.12 -7.89
N ALA A 37 -1.40 -9.29 -7.77
CA ALA A 37 -1.97 -10.54 -8.26
C ALA A 37 -3.32 -10.89 -7.61
N ALA A 38 -3.44 -10.74 -6.30
CA ALA A 38 -4.68 -11.06 -5.58
C ALA A 38 -5.78 -10.03 -5.87
N PHE A 39 -5.44 -8.74 -5.98
CA PHE A 39 -6.39 -7.67 -6.28
C PHE A 39 -6.97 -7.85 -7.70
N GLU A 40 -6.11 -8.04 -8.70
CA GLU A 40 -6.50 -8.26 -10.10
C GLU A 40 -7.39 -9.49 -10.29
N ASN A 41 -7.08 -10.58 -9.57
CA ASN A 41 -7.86 -11.80 -9.63
C ASN A 41 -9.09 -11.81 -8.70
N LYS A 42 -9.42 -10.66 -8.08
CA LYS A 42 -10.55 -10.49 -7.14
C LYS A 42 -10.52 -11.48 -5.97
N LYS A 43 -9.33 -11.90 -5.56
CA LYS A 43 -9.07 -12.80 -4.41
C LYS A 43 -8.96 -12.00 -3.12
N TYR A 44 -10.02 -11.25 -2.79
CA TYR A 44 -10.04 -10.34 -1.65
C TYR A 44 -9.94 -11.06 -0.30
N ASP A 45 -10.37 -12.31 -0.21
CA ASP A 45 -10.17 -13.18 0.96
C ASP A 45 -8.68 -13.45 1.19
N THR A 46 -7.92 -13.72 0.12
CA THR A 46 -6.49 -13.95 0.17
C THR A 46 -5.76 -12.65 0.51
N LEU A 47 -6.18 -11.54 -0.10
CA LEU A 47 -5.65 -10.21 0.18
C LEU A 47 -5.86 -9.82 1.66
N PHE A 48 -7.04 -10.07 2.21
CA PHE A 48 -7.35 -9.83 3.62
C PHE A 48 -6.41 -10.61 4.53
N ASN A 49 -6.22 -11.90 4.22
CA ASN A 49 -5.30 -12.76 4.97
C ASN A 49 -3.83 -12.31 4.89
N ILE A 50 -3.40 -11.68 3.79
CA ILE A 50 -2.05 -11.12 3.63
C ILE A 50 -1.90 -9.83 4.45
N PHE A 51 -2.88 -8.93 4.37
CA PHE A 51 -2.83 -7.62 5.01
C PHE A 51 -2.82 -7.73 6.53
N PHE A 52 -3.74 -8.54 7.07
CA PHE A 52 -3.98 -8.66 8.50
C PHE A 52 -3.22 -9.83 9.15
N VAL A 53 -2.13 -10.30 8.53
CA VAL A 53 -1.18 -11.19 9.22
C VAL A 53 -0.63 -10.44 10.43
N LYS A 54 -0.90 -10.96 11.64
CA LYS A 54 -0.30 -10.45 12.87
C LYS A 54 1.18 -10.80 12.91
N LEU A 55 2.01 -9.80 13.15
CA LEU A 55 3.45 -9.97 13.36
C LEU A 55 3.78 -10.15 14.83
N ASP A 56 5.01 -10.58 15.09
CA ASP A 56 5.52 -10.71 16.46
C ASP A 56 5.56 -9.33 17.16
N SER A 57 5.18 -9.33 18.42
CA SER A 57 5.28 -8.19 19.33
C SER A 57 6.69 -7.58 19.42
N SER A 58 7.76 -8.34 19.16
CA SER A 58 9.14 -7.85 19.16
C SER A 58 9.40 -6.77 18.09
N LEU A 59 8.60 -6.76 17.02
CA LEU A 59 8.63 -5.75 15.97
C LEU A 59 7.76 -4.52 16.32
N SER A 60 6.87 -4.65 17.31
CA SER A 60 6.03 -3.55 17.77
C SER A 60 6.80 -2.64 18.72
N SER A 61 6.82 -1.34 18.45
CA SER A 61 7.47 -0.37 19.33
C SER A 61 6.69 -0.02 20.59
N ASN A 62 5.37 -0.20 20.54
CA ASN A 62 4.45 0.32 21.56
C ASN A 62 3.60 -0.80 22.19
N GLY A 63 3.97 -2.07 21.99
CA GLY A 63 3.20 -3.23 22.46
C GLY A 63 1.84 -3.44 21.77
N LYS A 64 1.50 -2.60 20.77
CA LYS A 64 0.27 -2.76 19.97
C LYS A 64 0.45 -3.89 18.94
N PRO A 65 -0.59 -4.69 18.65
CA PRO A 65 -0.54 -5.65 17.56
C PRO A 65 -0.19 -4.94 16.25
N LEU A 66 0.87 -5.38 15.57
CA LEU A 66 1.30 -4.83 14.29
C LEU A 66 0.86 -5.79 13.18
N TYR A 67 0.03 -5.31 12.26
CA TYR A 67 -0.27 -6.06 11.04
C TYR A 67 0.88 -5.95 10.04
N PHE A 68 1.03 -6.96 9.20
CA PHE A 68 2.05 -6.99 8.15
C PHE A 68 1.96 -5.76 7.24
N THR A 69 0.75 -5.35 6.87
CA THR A 69 0.52 -4.14 6.05
C THR A 69 1.05 -2.86 6.73
N GLU A 70 0.87 -2.71 8.05
CA GLU A 70 1.37 -1.55 8.80
C GLU A 70 2.90 -1.54 8.86
N ALA A 71 3.52 -2.71 9.08
CA ALA A 71 4.97 -2.84 9.08
C ALA A 71 5.57 -2.46 7.71
N ILE A 72 4.94 -2.92 6.63
CA ILE A 72 5.31 -2.56 5.25
C ILE A 72 5.16 -1.05 5.03
N SER A 73 4.03 -0.47 5.43
CA SER A 73 3.80 0.98 5.30
C SER A 73 4.83 1.80 6.08
N ASN A 74 5.19 1.39 7.30
CA ASN A 74 6.21 2.05 8.10
C ASN A 74 7.59 1.94 7.44
N ALA A 75 7.95 0.78 6.90
CA ALA A 75 9.20 0.61 6.18
C ALA A 75 9.26 1.50 4.92
N ILE A 76 8.17 1.59 4.15
CA ILE A 76 8.05 2.49 3.00
C ILE A 76 8.24 3.95 3.43
N LEU A 77 7.59 4.38 4.52
CA LEU A 77 7.71 5.74 5.05
C LEU A 77 9.15 6.07 5.42
N GLU A 78 9.83 5.17 6.13
CA GLU A 78 11.21 5.38 6.56
C GLU A 78 12.21 5.39 5.39
N LEU A 79 12.02 4.53 4.38
CA LEU A 79 12.82 4.57 3.15
C LEU A 79 12.57 5.85 2.35
N THR A 80 11.34 6.34 2.33
CA THR A 80 10.97 7.60 1.66
C THR A 80 11.60 8.80 2.36
N ARG A 81 11.56 8.86 3.70
CA ARG A 81 12.18 9.94 4.50
C ARG A 81 13.69 10.06 4.30
N GLN A 82 14.35 8.97 3.95
CA GLN A 82 15.79 8.91 3.71
C GLN A 82 16.15 9.09 2.23
N ASP A 83 15.18 9.38 1.36
CA ASP A 83 15.36 9.58 -0.08
C ASP A 83 16.13 8.43 -0.75
N VAL A 84 16.02 7.21 -0.23
CA VAL A 84 16.83 6.05 -0.67
C VAL A 84 16.69 5.81 -2.17
N PHE A 85 15.46 5.85 -2.68
CA PHE A 85 15.18 5.60 -4.09
C PHE A 85 15.50 6.78 -5.01
N LYS A 86 15.66 8.01 -4.49
CA LYS A 86 16.15 9.14 -5.31
C LYS A 86 17.65 9.00 -5.64
N GLN A 87 18.37 8.16 -4.91
CA GLN A 87 19.78 7.87 -5.18
C GLN A 87 19.97 6.89 -6.34
N LEU A 88 18.89 6.25 -6.82
CA LEU A 88 18.95 5.37 -7.98
C LEU A 88 19.05 6.20 -9.26
N PRO A 89 19.92 5.82 -10.21
CA PRO A 89 20.06 6.54 -11.48
C PRO A 89 18.73 6.68 -12.21
N GLY A 90 18.35 7.92 -12.53
CA GLY A 90 17.11 8.24 -13.24
C GLY A 90 15.89 8.51 -12.36
N PHE A 91 15.99 8.33 -11.04
CA PHE A 91 14.89 8.56 -10.09
C PHE A 91 15.02 9.86 -9.30
N GLU A 92 16.05 10.68 -9.57
CA GLU A 92 16.41 11.85 -8.78
C GLU A 92 15.30 12.91 -8.73
N ARG A 93 14.52 13.01 -9.81
CA ARG A 93 13.42 13.98 -9.98
C ARG A 93 12.03 13.38 -9.91
N HIS A 94 11.92 12.10 -9.55
CA HIS A 94 10.63 11.43 -9.44
C HIS A 94 9.90 11.91 -8.18
N PHE A 95 8.59 12.14 -8.29
CA PHE A 95 7.76 12.51 -7.15
C PHE A 95 7.56 11.35 -6.16
N VAL A 96 7.50 10.12 -6.68
CA VAL A 96 7.29 8.88 -5.91
C VAL A 96 8.30 7.80 -6.33
N PRO A 97 9.60 8.05 -6.13
CA PRO A 97 10.69 7.27 -6.72
C PRO A 97 10.62 5.78 -6.36
N MET A 98 10.22 5.46 -5.13
CA MET A 98 10.06 4.07 -4.70
C MET A 98 8.94 3.34 -5.46
N SER A 99 7.78 3.98 -5.61
CA SER A 99 6.64 3.41 -6.29
C SER A 99 6.91 3.27 -7.80
N ASP A 100 7.54 4.28 -8.42
CA ASP A 100 8.01 4.20 -9.81
C ASP A 100 9.01 3.05 -10.00
N HIS A 101 9.96 2.89 -9.07
CA HIS A 101 10.95 1.81 -9.12
C HIS A 101 10.30 0.43 -8.99
N LEU A 102 9.38 0.26 -8.04
CA LEU A 102 8.61 -0.97 -7.86
C LEU A 102 7.77 -1.29 -9.09
N HIS A 103 7.11 -0.30 -9.68
CA HIS A 103 6.36 -0.48 -10.91
C HIS A 103 7.25 -1.00 -12.04
N THR A 104 8.41 -0.37 -12.26
CA THR A 104 9.35 -0.78 -13.33
C THR A 104 9.89 -2.18 -13.12
N ILE A 105 10.31 -2.54 -11.90
CA ILE A 105 10.95 -3.84 -11.64
C ILE A 105 9.95 -5.00 -11.59
N LEU A 106 8.70 -4.74 -11.17
CA LEU A 106 7.67 -5.78 -11.08
C LEU A 106 6.94 -6.02 -12.39
N GLN A 107 7.00 -5.09 -13.35
CA GLN A 107 6.28 -5.20 -14.62
C GLN A 107 6.57 -6.51 -15.36
N PRO A 108 7.84 -6.90 -15.63
CA PRO A 108 8.11 -8.12 -16.39
C PRO A 108 7.63 -9.36 -15.65
N LEU A 109 7.81 -9.40 -14.32
CA LEU A 109 7.39 -10.53 -13.49
C LEU A 109 5.88 -10.72 -13.52
N ILE A 110 5.12 -9.62 -13.45
CA ILE A 110 3.66 -9.65 -13.39
C ILE A 110 3.07 -9.88 -14.79
N ASP A 111 3.63 -9.26 -15.82
CA ASP A 111 3.20 -9.46 -17.21
C ASP A 111 3.40 -10.92 -17.65
N ASP A 112 4.54 -11.53 -17.33
CA ASP A 112 4.82 -12.93 -17.69
C ASP A 112 3.92 -13.92 -16.93
N THR A 113 3.53 -13.61 -15.70
CA THR A 113 2.76 -14.53 -14.84
C THR A 113 1.25 -14.38 -15.01
N LEU A 114 0.76 -13.16 -15.20
CA LEU A 114 -0.68 -12.85 -15.24
C LEU A 114 -1.17 -12.48 -16.66
N PHE A 115 -0.29 -12.30 -17.64
CA PHE A 115 -0.63 -11.90 -19.01
C PHE A 115 -1.46 -10.60 -19.09
N ILE A 116 -1.22 -9.66 -18.17
CA ILE A 116 -2.02 -8.44 -18.01
C ILE A 116 -1.61 -7.35 -19.02
N GLY A 117 -0.34 -7.31 -19.43
CA GLY A 117 0.17 -6.47 -20.51
C GLY A 117 -0.18 -5.00 -20.30
N LYS A 118 -1.02 -4.44 -21.18
CA LYS A 118 -1.39 -3.01 -21.11
C LYS A 118 -2.18 -2.61 -19.86
N ASN A 119 -2.77 -3.58 -19.16
CA ASN A 119 -3.54 -3.30 -17.94
C ASN A 119 -2.66 -3.26 -16.68
N TYR A 120 -1.35 -3.55 -16.79
CA TYR A 120 -0.46 -3.62 -15.64
C TYR A 120 -0.41 -2.31 -14.84
N GLU A 121 -0.39 -1.18 -15.55
CA GLU A 121 -0.37 0.13 -14.90
C GLU A 121 -1.61 0.36 -14.03
N ASN A 122 -2.79 0.00 -14.54
CA ASN A 122 -4.04 0.10 -13.78
C ASN A 122 -4.04 -0.86 -12.58
N ALA A 123 -3.61 -2.10 -12.80
CA ALA A 123 -3.50 -3.10 -11.74
C ALA A 123 -2.60 -2.65 -10.58
N PHE A 124 -1.48 -2.03 -10.93
CA PHE A 124 -0.55 -1.49 -9.96
C PHE A 124 -1.14 -0.30 -9.21
N ASP A 125 -1.72 0.68 -9.93
CA ASP A 125 -2.34 1.86 -9.33
C ASP A 125 -3.51 1.48 -8.42
N ASP A 126 -4.40 0.59 -8.87
CA ASP A 126 -5.57 0.15 -8.12
C ASP A 126 -5.15 -0.55 -6.82
N PHE A 127 -4.15 -1.44 -6.89
CA PHE A 127 -3.59 -2.05 -5.69
C PHE A 127 -2.99 -0.99 -4.74
N GLU A 128 -2.23 -0.03 -5.24
CA GLU A 128 -1.65 1.03 -4.39
C GLU A 128 -2.72 1.91 -3.74
N CYS A 129 -3.78 2.27 -4.46
CA CYS A 129 -4.93 2.98 -3.90
C CYS A 129 -5.58 2.17 -2.78
N PHE A 130 -5.83 0.88 -3.03
CA PHE A 130 -6.43 0.01 -2.04
C PHE A 130 -5.55 -0.16 -0.80
N PHE A 131 -4.26 -0.40 -0.99
CA PHE A 131 -3.27 -0.47 0.08
C PHE A 131 -3.26 0.81 0.91
N ALA A 132 -3.20 1.97 0.26
CA ALA A 132 -3.18 3.26 0.94
C ALA A 132 -4.46 3.50 1.77
N LEU A 133 -5.64 3.16 1.24
CA LEU A 133 -6.91 3.29 1.95
C LEU A 133 -6.99 2.36 3.17
N VAL A 134 -6.47 1.13 3.07
CA VAL A 134 -6.43 0.22 4.23
C VAL A 134 -5.51 0.74 5.32
N ILE A 135 -4.36 1.33 4.96
CA ILE A 135 -3.49 1.97 5.95
C ILE A 135 -4.15 3.21 6.56
N ALA A 136 -4.81 4.03 5.74
CA ALA A 136 -5.57 5.19 6.21
C ALA A 136 -6.63 4.80 7.25
N ASP A 137 -7.31 3.68 7.04
CA ASP A 137 -8.28 3.16 7.98
C ASP A 137 -7.62 2.67 9.28
N LEU A 138 -6.55 1.88 9.18
CA LEU A 138 -5.81 1.40 10.34
C LEU A 138 -5.26 2.55 11.18
N HIS A 139 -4.68 3.57 10.54
CA HIS A 139 -4.17 4.76 11.19
C HIS A 139 -5.30 5.56 11.86
N TYR A 140 -6.44 5.73 11.19
CA TYR A 140 -7.61 6.40 11.76
C TYR A 140 -8.17 5.68 13.00
N GLN A 141 -8.19 4.35 13.01
CA GLN A 141 -8.60 3.60 14.20
C GLN A 141 -7.67 3.79 15.39
N GLN A 142 -6.38 4.03 15.15
CA GLN A 142 -5.39 4.20 16.21
C GLN A 142 -5.33 5.63 16.73
N ASP A 143 -5.25 6.59 15.82
CA ASP A 143 -4.84 7.97 16.14
C ASP A 143 -5.88 9.02 15.69
N ARG A 144 -7.06 8.60 15.19
CA ARG A 144 -8.16 9.47 14.73
C ARG A 144 -7.75 10.49 13.67
N THR A 145 -6.66 10.22 12.96
CA THR A 145 -6.15 11.01 11.84
C THR A 145 -5.99 10.11 10.63
N VAL A 146 -6.25 10.64 9.45
CA VAL A 146 -6.16 9.90 8.19
C VAL A 146 -4.80 10.11 7.56
N TRP A 147 -4.04 9.04 7.42
CA TRP A 147 -2.75 9.01 6.76
C TRP A 147 -2.51 7.66 6.09
N GLY A 148 -1.93 7.66 4.90
CA GLY A 148 -1.54 6.44 4.18
C GLY A 148 -0.39 6.70 3.21
N PRO A 149 0.33 5.63 2.79
CA PRO A 149 1.41 5.73 1.83
C PRO A 149 0.90 6.25 0.48
N ILE A 150 1.74 7.01 -0.23
CA ILE A 150 1.36 7.64 -1.50
C ILE A 150 2.15 6.98 -2.62
N GLY A 151 1.42 6.38 -3.55
CA GLY A 151 1.96 5.74 -4.74
C GLY A 151 1.89 6.61 -5.98
N ARG A 152 2.09 6.00 -7.15
CA ARG A 152 2.01 6.67 -8.47
C ARG A 152 0.64 7.27 -8.75
N PHE A 153 -0.41 6.71 -8.18
CA PHE A 153 -1.76 7.28 -8.25
C PHE A 153 -1.82 8.72 -7.72
N GLY A 154 -0.94 9.12 -6.79
CA GLY A 154 -0.99 10.42 -6.12
C GLY A 154 -0.84 11.60 -7.09
N TRP A 155 0.18 11.59 -7.95
CA TRP A 155 0.37 12.65 -8.95
C TRP A 155 -0.59 12.53 -10.14
N LYS A 156 -1.20 11.35 -10.35
CA LYS A 156 -2.25 11.13 -11.35
C LYS A 156 -3.58 11.75 -10.92
N GLU A 157 -3.86 11.81 -9.62
CA GLU A 157 -5.07 12.43 -9.05
C GLU A 157 -5.31 13.84 -9.57
N LYS A 158 -4.26 14.66 -9.64
CA LYS A 158 -4.38 16.06 -10.07
C LYS A 158 -4.54 16.23 -11.58
N ARG A 159 -4.14 15.22 -12.37
CA ARG A 159 -4.02 15.32 -13.84
C ARG A 159 -5.19 14.72 -14.60
N SER A 160 -6.05 13.94 -13.94
CA SER A 160 -7.15 13.22 -14.59
C SER A 160 -8.47 13.46 -13.86
N TYR A 161 -9.54 13.63 -14.62
CA TYR A 161 -10.91 13.65 -14.08
C TYR A 161 -11.34 12.26 -13.55
N ASN A 162 -10.69 11.19 -14.01
CA ASN A 162 -10.94 9.79 -13.63
C ASN A 162 -9.64 9.18 -13.07
N SER A 163 -9.21 9.64 -11.91
CA SER A 163 -8.04 9.07 -11.25
C SER A 163 -8.34 7.71 -10.60
N PRO A 164 -7.33 6.84 -10.43
CA PRO A 164 -7.52 5.51 -9.83
C PRO A 164 -8.19 5.57 -8.45
N LEU A 165 -7.74 6.49 -7.59
CA LEU A 165 -8.28 6.64 -6.24
C LEU A 165 -9.75 7.09 -6.25
N SER A 166 -10.08 8.14 -7.01
CA SER A 166 -11.46 8.63 -7.10
C SER A 166 -12.40 7.59 -7.72
N ASN A 167 -11.94 6.83 -8.72
CA ASN A 167 -12.72 5.75 -9.32
C ASN A 167 -13.01 4.62 -8.31
N MET A 168 -12.00 4.18 -7.55
CA MET A 168 -12.17 3.15 -6.54
C MET A 168 -13.13 3.57 -5.42
N ILE A 169 -13.02 4.81 -4.95
CA ILE A 169 -13.93 5.35 -3.92
C ILE A 169 -15.36 5.40 -4.44
N LYS A 170 -15.53 5.85 -5.69
CA LYS A 170 -16.84 5.88 -6.35
C LYS A 170 -17.43 4.48 -6.49
N GLU A 171 -16.66 3.51 -7.00
CA GLU A 171 -17.09 2.11 -7.13
C GLU A 171 -17.55 1.53 -5.79
N ALA A 172 -16.74 1.70 -4.74
CA ALA A 172 -17.04 1.21 -3.40
C ALA A 172 -18.35 1.82 -2.85
N LYS A 173 -18.57 3.12 -3.06
CA LYS A 173 -19.80 3.81 -2.65
C LYS A 173 -21.03 3.37 -3.45
N GLU A 174 -20.89 3.15 -4.75
CA GLU A 174 -21.96 2.65 -5.62
C GLU A 174 -22.38 1.22 -5.26
N GLN A 175 -21.41 0.35 -4.97
CA GLN A 175 -21.68 -1.03 -4.56
C GLN A 175 -22.14 -1.12 -3.09
N GLY A 176 -21.73 -0.17 -2.24
CA GLY A 176 -22.09 -0.11 -0.82
C GLY A 176 -21.72 -1.39 -0.09
N VAL A 177 -22.66 -1.95 0.68
CA VAL A 177 -22.49 -3.23 1.39
C VAL A 177 -22.21 -4.43 0.46
N ASN A 178 -22.43 -4.28 -0.85
CA ASN A 178 -22.12 -5.32 -1.83
C ASN A 178 -20.69 -5.30 -2.32
N TRP A 179 -19.90 -4.26 -1.98
CA TRP A 179 -18.50 -4.15 -2.39
C TRP A 179 -17.69 -5.33 -1.83
N ALA A 180 -17.03 -6.08 -2.71
CA ALA A 180 -16.41 -7.35 -2.36
C ALA A 180 -15.36 -7.26 -1.24
N PRO A 181 -14.49 -6.23 -1.17
CA PRO A 181 -13.58 -6.03 -0.04
C PRO A 181 -14.29 -5.92 1.32
N LEU A 182 -15.42 -5.23 1.41
CA LEU A 182 -16.18 -5.11 2.68
C LEU A 182 -16.71 -6.47 3.12
N LYS A 183 -17.21 -7.29 2.19
CA LYS A 183 -17.68 -8.65 2.50
C LYS A 183 -16.58 -9.56 3.04
N CYS A 184 -15.33 -9.31 2.64
CA CYS A 184 -14.16 -10.03 3.17
C CYS A 184 -13.66 -9.48 4.52
N GLY A 185 -14.26 -8.40 5.04
CA GLY A 185 -13.96 -7.84 6.35
C GLY A 185 -13.05 -6.61 6.34
N PHE A 186 -12.60 -6.13 5.16
CA PHE A 186 -11.88 -4.85 5.08
C PHE A 186 -12.74 -3.72 5.63
N PHE A 187 -12.11 -2.70 6.22
CA PHE A 187 -12.79 -1.57 6.86
C PHE A 187 -13.85 -1.99 7.90
N GLY A 188 -13.67 -3.17 8.52
CA GLY A 188 -14.63 -3.76 9.45
C GLY A 188 -15.95 -4.20 8.81
N GLY A 189 -16.02 -4.29 7.48
CA GLY A 189 -17.25 -4.57 6.74
C GLY A 189 -18.25 -3.41 6.73
N ASP A 190 -17.81 -2.20 7.08
CA ASP A 190 -18.66 -1.02 7.22
C ASP A 190 -18.36 0.02 6.13
N ILE A 191 -19.36 0.28 5.28
CA ILE A 191 -19.28 1.28 4.21
C ILE A 191 -19.19 2.72 4.74
N SER A 192 -19.79 3.01 5.89
CA SER A 192 -19.73 4.34 6.51
C SER A 192 -18.32 4.62 7.02
N ARG A 193 -17.69 3.62 7.64
CA ARG A 193 -16.28 3.67 8.05
C ARG A 193 -15.36 3.88 6.85
N PHE A 194 -15.53 3.10 5.78
CA PHE A 194 -14.78 3.28 4.54
C PHE A 194 -14.95 4.69 3.99
N SER A 195 -16.19 5.17 3.84
CA SER A 195 -16.50 6.45 3.21
C SER A 195 -15.87 7.63 3.94
N LEU A 196 -15.91 7.62 5.27
CA LEU A 196 -15.27 8.65 6.10
C LEU A 196 -13.77 8.74 5.82
N VAL A 197 -13.08 7.61 5.93
CA VAL A 197 -11.62 7.54 5.76
C VAL A 197 -11.23 7.88 4.32
N ALA A 198 -11.96 7.33 3.35
CA ALA A 198 -11.71 7.54 1.93
C ALA A 198 -11.85 9.00 1.52
N ASP A 199 -12.89 9.70 2.01
CA ASP A 199 -13.12 11.11 1.67
C ASP A 199 -12.08 12.03 2.30
N GLU A 200 -11.65 11.75 3.53
CA GLU A 200 -10.55 12.49 4.16
C GLU A 200 -9.22 12.23 3.47
N TYR A 201 -8.93 10.98 3.11
CA TYR A 201 -7.70 10.62 2.41
C TYR A 201 -7.64 11.28 1.02
N LEU A 202 -8.74 11.21 0.25
CA LEU A 202 -8.83 11.85 -1.06
C LEU A 202 -8.56 13.35 -0.98
N LYS A 203 -9.18 14.05 -0.01
CA LYS A 203 -8.93 15.49 0.22
C LYS A 203 -7.46 15.77 0.49
N ALA A 204 -6.81 14.95 1.33
CA ALA A 204 -5.39 15.09 1.61
C ALA A 204 -4.55 14.93 0.33
N ILE A 205 -4.79 13.89 -0.48
CA ILE A 205 -4.03 13.65 -1.72
C ILE A 205 -4.25 14.75 -2.76
N SER A 206 -5.49 15.21 -2.95
CA SER A 206 -5.80 16.28 -3.90
C SER A 206 -5.15 17.62 -3.53
N SER A 207 -4.82 17.82 -2.24
CA SER A 207 -4.15 19.04 -1.76
C SER A 207 -2.63 19.06 -1.98
N LEU A 208 -2.03 17.93 -2.36
CA LEU A 208 -0.58 17.82 -2.45
C LEU A 208 0.02 18.62 -3.64
N PRO A 209 1.17 19.28 -3.41
CA PRO A 209 1.91 19.95 -4.48
C PRO A 209 2.67 18.93 -5.34
N TRP A 210 2.21 18.72 -6.59
CA TRP A 210 2.88 17.91 -7.60
C TRP A 210 3.50 18.78 -8.72
N TYR A 211 4.43 19.67 -8.36
CA TYR A 211 5.09 20.59 -9.29
C TYR A 211 6.61 20.52 -9.21
#